data_AF-A0A5C7H9W0-F1
#
_entry.id   AF-A0A5C7H9W0-F1
#
_cell.length_a   1.000
_cell.length_b   1.000
_cell.length_c   1.000
_cell.angle_alpha   90.00
_cell.angle_beta   90.00
_cell.angle_gamma   90.00
#
_symmetry.space_group_name_H-M   'P 1'
#
loop_
_entity.id
_entity.type
_entity.pdbx_description
1 polymer ?
#
loop_
_entity_poly.entity_id
_entity_poly.type
_entity_poly.pdbx_seq_one_letter_code
_entity_poly.pdbx_strand_id
1 'polypeptide(L)'
;MASVSLAVLQFPVGTTNPSHTHPCSAELLFLVQGSLEVGFVDTTNKLFSQTLQAGTMSLPITLFATSIDDMILAKAFKTDVATIQALKAGLAPKP
;
A
#
# COMPACT_ATOMS: atom_id res chain seq x y z
N MET A 1 -18.80 8.37 -11.60
CA MET A 1 -18.97 8.12 -10.15
C MET A 1 -17.95 7.09 -9.72
N ALA A 2 -17.11 7.39 -8.74
CA ALA A 2 -16.27 6.37 -8.10
C ALA A 2 -17.12 5.63 -7.05
N SER A 3 -17.02 4.31 -6.99
CA SER A 3 -17.68 3.47 -5.99
C SER A 3 -16.64 2.94 -5.01
N VAL A 4 -17.07 2.66 -3.78
CA VAL A 4 -16.22 2.09 -2.72
C VAL A 4 -16.89 0.82 -2.21
N SER A 5 -16.11 -0.25 -2.06
CA SER A 5 -16.53 -1.49 -1.42
C SER A 5 -15.60 -1.81 -0.24
N LEU A 6 -16.08 -2.64 0.69
CA LEU A 6 -15.33 -3.04 1.89
C LEU A 6 -15.47 -4.55 2.09
N ALA A 7 -14.37 -5.19 2.48
CA ALA A 7 -14.35 -6.58 2.93
C ALA A 7 -13.59 -6.67 4.25
N VAL A 8 -14.02 -7.60 5.12
CA VAL A 8 -13.31 -7.94 6.35
C VAL A 8 -12.69 -9.31 6.14
N LEU A 9 -11.37 -9.38 6.31
CA LEU A 9 -10.58 -10.58 6.11
C LEU A 9 -9.97 -11.02 7.44
N GLN A 10 -10.07 -12.31 7.75
CA GLN A 10 -9.49 -12.90 8.96
C GLN A 10 -8.64 -14.10 8.59
N PHE A 11 -7.37 -14.06 8.99
CA PHE A 11 -6.38 -15.07 8.66
C PHE A 11 -5.86 -15.73 9.94
N PRO A 12 -6.06 -17.05 10.13
CA PRO A 12 -5.29 -17.81 11.11
C PRO A 12 -3.80 -17.77 10.77
N VAL A 13 -2.95 -18.00 11.78
CA VAL A 13 -1.49 -18.02 11.62
C VAL A 13 -1.08 -19.05 10.56
N GLY A 14 -0.23 -18.63 9.62
CA GLY A 14 0.27 -19.48 8.54
C GLY A 14 -0.68 -19.65 7.34
N THR A 15 -1.88 -19.06 7.39
CA THR A 15 -2.78 -19.00 6.22
C THR A 15 -2.44 -17.82 5.33
N THR A 16 -2.75 -17.94 4.05
CA THR A 16 -2.49 -16.88 3.06
C THR A 16 -3.75 -16.58 2.29
N ASN A 17 -3.92 -15.30 1.93
CA ASN A 17 -4.79 -14.96 0.81
C ASN A 17 -4.01 -15.25 -0.48
N PRO A 18 -4.47 -16.14 -1.36
CA PRO A 18 -3.76 -16.42 -2.61
C PRO A 18 -3.55 -15.14 -3.43
N SER A 19 -2.49 -15.16 -4.25
CA SER A 19 -2.24 -14.08 -5.19
C SER A 19 -3.44 -13.91 -6.14
N HIS A 20 -3.94 -12.68 -6.25
CA HIS A 20 -5.07 -12.34 -7.10
C HIS A 20 -4.94 -10.89 -7.59
N THR A 21 -5.83 -10.49 -8.50
CA THR A 21 -5.88 -9.13 -9.04
C THR A 21 -7.31 -8.62 -9.05
N HIS A 22 -7.47 -7.29 -8.95
CA HIS A 22 -8.73 -6.60 -9.15
C HIS A 22 -8.61 -5.73 -10.42
N PRO A 23 -9.15 -6.15 -11.58
CA PRO A 23 -8.93 -5.46 -12.85
C PRO A 23 -9.40 -4.01 -12.90
N CYS A 24 -10.36 -3.64 -12.04
CA CYS A 24 -11.05 -2.33 -12.08
C CYS A 24 -11.09 -1.64 -10.72
N SER A 25 -10.30 -2.06 -9.74
CA SER A 25 -10.26 -1.44 -8.41
C SER A 25 -8.83 -1.39 -7.88
N ALA A 26 -8.54 -0.34 -7.11
CA ALA A 26 -7.42 -0.34 -6.18
C ALA A 26 -7.89 -0.98 -4.87
N GLU A 27 -6.95 -1.57 -4.13
CA GLU A 27 -7.19 -2.13 -2.79
C GLU A 27 -6.32 -1.43 -1.76
N LEU A 28 -6.87 -1.25 -0.57
CA LEU A 28 -6.22 -0.66 0.58
C LEU A 28 -6.54 -1.53 1.81
N LEU A 29 -5.52 -2.07 2.46
CA LEU A 29 -5.67 -2.87 3.66
C LEU A 29 -5.35 -2.03 4.89
N PHE A 30 -6.24 -2.07 5.89
CA PHE A 30 -5.99 -1.53 7.22
C PHE A 30 -5.97 -2.70 8.21
N LEU A 31 -4.84 -2.93 8.87
CA LEU A 31 -4.71 -4.06 9.78
C LEU A 31 -5.27 -3.69 11.16
N VAL A 32 -6.34 -4.36 11.57
CA VAL A 32 -6.99 -4.09 12.86
C VAL A 32 -6.29 -4.80 14.03
N GLN A 33 -5.76 -6.01 13.81
CA GLN A 33 -5.13 -6.82 14.85
C GLN A 33 -4.06 -7.76 14.28
N GLY A 34 -3.01 -8.02 15.06
CA GLY A 34 -1.93 -8.94 14.71
C GLY A 34 -0.85 -8.30 13.84
N SER A 35 -0.17 -9.15 13.06
CA SER A 35 0.85 -8.78 12.09
C SER A 35 0.54 -9.50 10.78
N LEU A 36 0.58 -8.78 9.66
CA LEU A 36 0.26 -9.34 8.34
C LEU A 36 1.36 -8.97 7.34
N GLU A 37 1.91 -9.96 6.65
CA GLU A 37 2.77 -9.71 5.51
C GLU A 37 1.90 -9.48 4.27
N VAL A 38 2.10 -8.34 3.62
CA VAL A 38 1.39 -7.97 2.39
C VAL A 38 2.40 -7.77 1.28
N GLY A 39 2.00 -8.12 0.06
CA GLY A 39 2.84 -8.02 -1.12
C GLY A 39 2.04 -7.57 -2.34
N PHE A 40 2.60 -6.65 -3.11
CA PHE A 40 2.07 -6.23 -4.41
C PHE A 40 3.11 -6.53 -5.49
N VAL A 41 2.66 -7.04 -6.62
CA VAL A 41 3.50 -7.27 -7.79
C VAL A 41 3.06 -6.32 -8.89
N ASP A 42 4.01 -5.60 -9.49
CA ASP A 42 3.73 -4.71 -10.61
C ASP A 42 3.77 -5.44 -11.97
N THR A 43 3.49 -4.71 -13.05
CA THR A 43 3.52 -5.27 -14.42
C THR A 43 4.93 -5.62 -14.92
N THR A 44 5.97 -5.24 -14.17
CA THR A 44 7.37 -5.63 -14.42
C THR A 44 7.80 -6.85 -13.60
N ASN A 45 6.85 -7.51 -12.92
CA ASN A 45 7.07 -8.63 -11.99
C ASN A 45 7.94 -8.28 -10.79
N LYS A 46 8.02 -6.99 -10.41
CA LYS A 46 8.71 -6.58 -9.20
C LYS A 46 7.78 -6.73 -8.00
N LEU A 47 8.23 -7.50 -7.00
CA LEU A 47 7.55 -7.64 -5.71
C LEU A 47 7.89 -6.47 -4.79
N PHE A 48 6.85 -5.90 -4.20
CA PHE A 48 6.91 -4.92 -3.12
C PHE A 48 6.23 -5.51 -1.90
N SER A 49 6.98 -5.80 -0.84
CA SER A 49 6.46 -6.40 0.39
C SER A 49 6.57 -5.45 1.58
N GLN A 50 5.61 -5.58 2.50
CA GLN A 50 5.57 -4.83 3.75
C GLN A 50 4.98 -5.72 4.84
N THR A 51 5.52 -5.60 6.06
CA THR A 51 4.89 -6.18 7.25
C THR A 51 4.03 -5.12 7.92
N LEU A 52 2.71 -5.31 7.89
CA LEU A 52 1.75 -4.49 8.60
C LEU A 52 1.67 -4.89 10.07
N GLN A 53 1.55 -3.90 10.93
CA GLN A 53 1.20 -4.06 12.35
C GLN A 53 -0.20 -3.51 12.59
N ALA A 54 -0.85 -3.92 13.68
CA ALA A 54 -2.14 -3.39 14.06
C ALA A 54 -2.13 -1.84 14.08
N GLY A 55 -3.12 -1.22 13.45
CA GLY A 55 -3.22 0.23 13.28
C GLY A 55 -2.48 0.80 12.07
N THR A 56 -1.81 -0.04 11.26
CA THR A 56 -1.13 0.40 10.03
C THR A 56 -1.93 0.07 8.77
N MET A 57 -1.64 0.81 7.70
CA MET A 57 -2.29 0.70 6.40
C MET A 57 -1.26 0.28 5.34
N SER A 58 -1.64 -0.60 4.41
CA SER A 58 -0.84 -0.91 3.22
C SER A 58 -0.79 0.30 2.30
N LEU A 59 0.40 0.74 1.90
CA LEU A 59 0.55 1.79 0.91
C LEU A 59 1.06 1.19 -0.41
N PRO A 60 0.40 1.47 -1.55
CA PRO A 60 0.95 1.08 -2.85
C PRO A 60 2.22 1.88 -3.12
N ILE A 61 3.38 1.22 -2.94
CA ILE A 61 4.71 1.83 -3.09
C ILE A 61 4.89 2.42 -4.50
N THR A 62 4.26 1.81 -5.50
CA THR A 62 4.26 2.28 -6.90
C THR A 62 3.72 3.71 -7.05
N LEU A 63 2.82 4.17 -6.19
CA LEU A 63 2.25 5.52 -6.26
C LEU A 63 3.25 6.60 -5.82
N PHE A 64 4.06 6.29 -4.81
CA PHE A 64 5.08 7.21 -4.27
C PHE A 64 6.44 7.05 -4.96
N ALA A 65 6.70 5.94 -5.65
CA ALA A 65 7.89 5.71 -6.45
C ALA A 65 7.78 6.25 -7.90
N THR A 66 6.74 7.03 -8.21
CA THR A 66 6.54 7.63 -9.54
C THR A 66 7.42 8.86 -9.77
N SER A 67 7.52 9.27 -11.04
CA SER A 67 8.10 10.56 -11.46
C SER A 67 7.18 11.77 -11.19
N ILE A 68 6.12 11.61 -10.39
CA ILE A 68 5.20 12.71 -10.05
C ILE A 68 5.88 13.64 -9.06
N ASP A 69 5.79 14.94 -9.34
CA ASP A 69 6.36 16.01 -8.52
C ASP A 69 5.81 16.01 -7.09
N ASP A 70 6.70 16.23 -6.11
CA ASP A 70 6.36 16.19 -4.68
C ASP A 70 5.30 17.22 -4.30
N MET A 71 5.28 18.40 -4.95
CA MET A 71 4.25 19.41 -4.69
C MET A 71 2.88 18.97 -5.22
N ILE A 72 2.85 18.22 -6.33
CA ILE A 72 1.61 17.64 -6.85
C ILE A 72 1.11 16.55 -5.89
N LEU A 73 1.98 15.67 -5.43
CA LEU A 73 1.63 14.63 -4.45
C LEU A 73 1.15 15.27 -3.13
N ALA A 74 1.85 16.28 -2.62
CA ALA A 74 1.47 17.00 -1.41
C ALA A 74 0.05 17.60 -1.53
N LYS A 75 -0.24 18.27 -2.66
CA LYS A 75 -1.59 18.80 -2.94
C LYS A 75 -2.64 17.69 -3.06
N ALA A 76 -2.34 16.60 -3.77
CA ALA A 76 -3.27 15.50 -4.00
C ALA A 76 -3.68 14.81 -2.69
N PHE A 77 -2.71 14.58 -1.81
CA PHE A 77 -2.91 13.95 -0.50
C PHE A 77 -3.27 14.94 0.61
N LYS A 78 -3.40 16.24 0.29
CA LYS A 78 -3.68 17.33 1.25
C LYS A 78 -2.70 17.33 2.42
N THR A 79 -1.43 17.14 2.11
CA THR A 79 -0.30 17.11 3.06
C THR A 79 0.82 18.03 2.57
N ASP A 80 1.96 18.03 3.25
CA ASP A 80 3.14 18.82 2.90
C ASP A 80 4.24 17.96 2.24
N VAL A 81 5.21 18.62 1.62
CA VAL A 81 6.32 17.96 0.90
C VAL A 81 7.20 17.13 1.83
N ALA A 82 7.43 17.56 3.07
CA ALA A 82 8.26 16.81 4.00
C ALA A 82 7.59 15.48 4.37
N THR A 83 6.26 15.48 4.54
CA THR A 83 5.48 14.24 4.72
C THR A 83 5.59 13.32 3.49
N ILE A 84 5.48 13.85 2.26
CA ILE A 84 5.66 13.04 1.04
C ILE A 84 7.06 12.44 0.96
N GLN A 85 8.11 13.20 1.28
CA GLN A 85 9.48 12.72 1.27
C GLN A 85 9.74 11.66 2.34
N ALA A 86 9.16 11.82 3.53
CA ALA A 86 9.20 10.81 4.58
C ALA A 86 8.52 9.51 4.15
N LEU A 87 7.37 9.60 3.48
CA LEU A 87 6.69 8.43 2.90
C LEU A 87 7.54 7.76 1.81
N LYS A 88 8.13 8.53 0.89
CA LYS A 88 9.05 8.00 -0.13
C LYS A 88 10.26 7.29 0.48
N ALA A 89 10.86 7.87 1.52
CA ALA A 89 12.00 7.29 2.23
C ALA A 89 11.62 6.03 3.00
N GLY A 90 10.48 6.04 3.71
CA GLY A 90 9.98 4.89 4.47
C GLY A 90 9.55 3.71 3.60
N LEU A 91 9.24 3.97 2.33
CA LEU A 91 8.86 2.97 1.32
C LEU A 91 10.02 2.59 0.38
N ALA A 92 11.22 3.15 0.59
CA ALA A 92 12.39 2.79 -0.20
C ALA A 92 12.75 1.30 0.02
N PRO A 93 13.25 0.60 -1.03
CA PRO A 93 13.68 -0.79 -0.88
C PRO A 93 14.66 -0.92 0.27
N LYS A 94 14.42 -1.90 1.16
CA LYS A 94 15.37 -2.24 2.21
C LYS A 94 16.60 -2.88 1.54
N PRO A 95 17.83 -2.52 1.95
CA PRO A 95 19.06 -3.08 1.37
C PRO A 95 19.12 -4.60 1.51
#